data_AF-J1EIK9-F1
#
_entry.id   AF-J1EIK9-F1
#
_cell.length_a   1.000
_cell.length_b   1.000
_cell.length_c   1.000
_cell.angle_alpha   90.00
_cell.angle_beta   90.00
_cell.angle_gamma   90.00
#
_symmetry.space_group_name_H-M   'P 1'
#
loop_
_entity.id
_entity.type
_entity.pdbx_description
1 polymer ?
#
loop_
_entity_poly.entity_id
_entity_poly.type
_entity_poly.pdbx_seq_one_letter_code
_entity_poly.pdbx_strand_id
1 'polypeptide(L)'
;MLCCFALLLCSTGVQAQGTTRAAAGPAVPCSKHMTPSTWQLLPRQGISCGALKIDFGQPRAALRAAMASAGFVPPKPDRYQDEDDFQSADKATFIRVRYDAGDKVQDIEFLGGTLAYQGAPLHGGTTFAEVKKRFKAAKLQLRDTQWLGDGQDCPELGINIATREDVGGDGDGIEWVILSSTFK
;
A
#
# COMPACT_ATOMS: atom_id res chain seq x y z
N MET A 1 49.31 13.31 -38.28
CA MET A 1 50.72 13.60 -37.97
C MET A 1 50.79 15.06 -37.51
N LEU A 2 51.44 15.32 -36.36
CA LEU A 2 51.59 16.58 -35.58
C LEU A 2 50.32 17.02 -34.80
N CYS A 3 50.26 17.01 -33.44
CA CYS A 3 51.02 17.73 -32.37
C CYS A 3 50.91 19.26 -32.51
N CYS A 4 50.63 20.12 -31.51
CA CYS A 4 50.88 20.13 -30.06
C CYS A 4 50.15 21.35 -29.40
N PHE A 5 49.89 21.26 -28.08
CA PHE A 5 50.00 22.26 -26.97
C PHE A 5 49.77 23.78 -27.20
N ALA A 6 49.35 24.65 -26.26
CA ALA A 6 48.73 24.64 -24.92
C ALA A 6 48.64 26.12 -24.42
N LEU A 7 47.76 26.40 -23.43
CA LEU A 7 47.71 27.57 -22.50
C LEU A 7 47.33 28.95 -23.12
N LEU A 8 46.60 29.90 -22.50
CA LEU A 8 46.54 30.35 -21.10
C LEU A 8 45.36 31.36 -20.88
N LEU A 9 44.70 31.27 -19.71
CA LEU A 9 43.97 32.28 -18.88
C LEU A 9 42.84 33.19 -19.45
N CYS A 10 41.66 33.19 -18.81
CA CYS A 10 41.25 34.23 -17.83
C CYS A 10 39.87 33.95 -17.20
N SER A 11 39.78 34.20 -15.89
CA SER A 11 38.61 34.05 -15.02
C SER A 11 37.53 35.11 -15.25
N THR A 12 36.25 34.73 -15.12
CA THR A 12 35.25 35.49 -14.34
C THR A 12 34.24 34.53 -13.73
N GLY A 13 34.01 34.67 -12.43
CA GLY A 13 33.10 33.85 -11.66
C GLY A 13 31.64 34.28 -11.82
N VAL A 14 30.74 33.33 -11.59
CA VAL A 14 29.36 33.58 -11.18
C VAL A 14 29.05 32.58 -10.08
N GLN A 15 28.75 33.08 -8.88
CA GLN A 15 28.24 32.31 -7.76
C GLN A 15 26.83 31.82 -8.09
N ALA A 16 26.65 30.52 -8.22
CA ALA A 16 25.32 29.90 -8.15
C ALA A 16 25.08 29.45 -6.71
N GLN A 17 24.09 30.08 -6.06
CA GLN A 17 23.53 29.64 -4.80
C GLN A 17 22.82 28.29 -5.02
N GLY A 18 23.53 27.22 -4.72
CA GLY A 18 22.99 25.86 -4.69
C GLY A 18 22.25 25.62 -3.39
N THR A 19 20.93 25.59 -3.49
CA THR A 19 19.96 25.15 -2.49
C THR A 19 20.44 23.92 -1.71
N THR A 20 20.46 24.05 -0.39
CA THR A 20 20.62 22.96 0.57
C THR A 20 19.54 21.92 0.32
N ARG A 21 19.93 20.83 -0.34
CA ARG A 21 19.12 19.62 -0.46
C ARG A 21 19.08 18.99 0.93
N ALA A 22 17.97 19.15 1.63
CA ALA A 22 17.70 18.39 2.84
C ALA A 22 17.87 16.90 2.50
N ALA A 23 18.88 16.27 3.10
CA ALA A 23 19.10 14.85 2.98
C ALA A 23 17.85 14.14 3.50
N ALA A 24 17.18 13.38 2.63
CA ALA A 24 16.20 12.41 3.07
C ALA A 24 16.92 11.47 4.05
N GLY A 25 16.52 11.51 5.32
CA GLY A 25 16.98 10.53 6.30
C GLY A 25 16.70 9.11 5.82
N PRO A 26 17.47 8.11 6.25
CA PRO A 26 17.26 6.74 5.82
C PRO A 26 15.83 6.31 6.13
N ALA A 27 15.08 5.92 5.09
CA ALA A 27 13.76 5.33 5.24
C ALA A 27 13.89 4.09 6.13
N VAL A 28 13.18 4.08 7.26
CA VAL A 28 13.10 2.90 8.12
C VAL A 28 12.43 1.78 7.31
N PRO A 29 13.10 0.64 7.08
CA PRO A 29 12.48 -0.47 6.38
C PRO A 29 11.32 -1.00 7.22
N CYS A 30 10.13 -1.17 6.61
CA CYS A 30 8.93 -1.69 7.28
C CYS A 30 9.13 -3.07 7.95
N SER A 31 10.26 -3.74 7.71
CA SER A 31 10.54 -5.08 8.21
C SER A 31 11.60 -5.14 9.33
N LYS A 32 12.34 -4.06 9.68
CA LYS A 32 13.56 -4.24 10.48
C LYS A 32 13.55 -3.89 11.98
N HIS A 33 12.56 -3.19 12.54
CA HIS A 33 12.51 -3.01 14.01
C HIS A 33 11.09 -2.90 14.59
N MET A 34 10.88 -3.65 15.68
CA MET A 34 9.80 -3.82 16.69
C MET A 34 8.70 -2.76 16.94
N THR A 35 8.32 -1.92 15.98
CA THR A 35 6.94 -1.38 15.95
C THR A 35 6.23 -2.03 14.77
N PRO A 36 5.03 -2.65 14.96
CA PRO A 36 4.28 -3.20 13.84
C PRO A 36 4.02 -2.06 12.85
N SER A 37 4.65 -2.16 11.68
CA SER A 37 4.58 -1.12 10.67
C SER A 37 3.12 -0.98 10.23
N THR A 38 2.52 0.17 10.53
CA THR A 38 1.10 0.41 10.26
C THR A 38 0.91 0.87 8.83
N TRP A 39 0.21 0.07 8.03
CA TRP A 39 -0.18 0.45 6.68
C TRP A 39 -1.19 1.58 6.69
N GLN A 40 -1.08 2.48 5.73
CA GLN A 40 -2.00 3.60 5.53
C GLN A 40 -2.78 3.39 4.24
N LEU A 41 -4.11 3.43 4.35
CA LEU A 41 -5.02 3.53 3.23
C LEU A 41 -4.87 4.89 2.56
N LEU A 42 -4.67 4.87 1.24
CA LEU A 42 -4.71 6.02 0.35
C LEU A 42 -5.98 5.92 -0.51
N PRO A 43 -7.05 6.67 -0.19
CA PRO A 43 -8.33 6.54 -0.88
C PRO A 43 -8.20 6.59 -2.39
N ARG A 44 -8.78 5.59 -3.06
CA ARG A 44 -8.78 5.43 -4.53
C ARG A 44 -7.39 5.44 -5.19
N GLN A 45 -6.33 5.22 -4.41
CA GLN A 45 -4.94 5.19 -4.88
C GLN A 45 -4.26 3.86 -4.54
N GLY A 46 -4.43 3.37 -3.32
CA GLY A 46 -3.81 2.12 -2.86
C GLY A 46 -3.48 2.13 -1.37
N ILE A 47 -2.37 1.51 -0.98
CA ILE A 47 -1.88 1.47 0.41
C ILE A 47 -0.39 1.77 0.50
N SER A 48 0.06 2.26 1.65
CA SER A 48 1.49 2.56 1.88
C SER A 48 1.98 2.19 3.27
N CYS A 49 3.25 1.83 3.38
CA CYS A 49 3.97 1.59 4.62
C CYS A 49 5.36 2.24 4.51
N GLY A 50 5.59 3.34 5.23
CA GLY A 50 6.84 4.08 5.11
C GLY A 50 7.15 4.48 3.66
N ALA A 51 8.23 3.93 3.09
CA ALA A 51 8.60 4.15 1.69
C ALA A 51 7.97 3.14 0.72
N LEU A 52 7.42 2.03 1.20
CA LEU A 52 6.76 1.02 0.38
C LEU A 52 5.34 1.48 0.03
N LYS A 53 4.96 1.30 -1.24
CA LYS A 53 3.63 1.60 -1.75
C LYS A 53 3.14 0.46 -2.63
N ILE A 54 1.82 0.26 -2.60
CA ILE A 54 1.08 -0.55 -3.56
C ILE A 54 0.03 0.38 -4.14
N ASP A 55 0.26 0.86 -5.37
CA ASP A 55 -0.60 1.82 -6.05
C ASP A 55 -1.37 1.14 -7.18
N PHE A 56 -2.62 1.55 -7.41
CA PHE A 56 -3.37 1.09 -8.57
C PHE A 56 -2.66 1.45 -9.89
N GLY A 57 -2.71 0.54 -10.85
CA GLY A 57 -2.03 0.70 -12.14
C GLY A 57 -0.52 0.43 -12.10
N GLN A 58 0.07 0.16 -10.93
CA GLN A 58 1.47 -0.22 -10.81
C GLN A 58 1.73 -1.55 -11.56
N PRO A 59 2.77 -1.65 -12.40
CA PRO A 59 3.11 -2.92 -13.04
C PRO A 59 3.48 -3.99 -12.01
N ARG A 60 2.97 -5.22 -12.18
CA ARG A 60 3.22 -6.35 -11.27
C ARG A 60 4.71 -6.59 -11.00
N ALA A 61 5.53 -6.56 -12.04
CA ALA A 61 6.97 -6.75 -11.90
C ALA A 61 7.63 -5.68 -11.00
N ALA A 62 7.18 -4.42 -11.11
CA ALA A 62 7.68 -3.33 -10.27
C ALA A 62 7.23 -3.51 -8.81
N LEU A 63 5.97 -3.92 -8.59
CA LEU A 63 5.46 -4.22 -7.26
C LEU A 63 6.24 -5.38 -6.60
N ARG A 64 6.44 -6.50 -7.30
CA ARG A 64 7.22 -7.65 -6.80
C ARG A 64 8.62 -7.24 -6.37
N ALA A 65 9.30 -6.42 -7.17
CA ALA A 65 10.63 -5.91 -6.84
C ALA A 65 10.63 -5.03 -5.57
N ALA A 66 9.62 -4.16 -5.43
CA ALA A 66 9.46 -3.32 -4.25
C ALA A 66 9.16 -4.14 -2.98
N MET A 67 8.24 -5.10 -3.06
CA MET A 67 7.86 -5.99 -1.95
C MET A 67 9.05 -6.84 -1.49
N ALA A 68 9.79 -7.44 -2.42
CA ALA A 68 11.01 -8.19 -2.12
C ALA A 68 12.07 -7.32 -1.43
N SER A 69 12.27 -6.09 -1.92
CA SER A 69 13.19 -5.12 -1.30
C SER A 69 12.77 -4.72 0.11
N ALA A 70 11.47 -4.77 0.40
CA ALA A 70 10.92 -4.50 1.73
C ALA A 70 10.93 -5.72 2.68
N GLY A 71 11.42 -6.88 2.23
CA GLY A 71 11.52 -8.10 3.05
C GLY A 71 10.28 -9.00 3.02
N PHE A 72 9.37 -8.81 2.08
CA PHE A 72 8.28 -9.75 1.83
C PHE A 72 8.80 -11.00 1.13
N VAL A 73 8.18 -12.14 1.45
CA VAL A 73 8.45 -13.40 0.77
C VAL A 73 7.98 -13.29 -0.68
N PRO A 74 8.79 -13.71 -1.68
CA PRO A 74 8.36 -13.74 -3.06
C PRO A 74 7.07 -14.56 -3.24
N PRO A 75 6.07 -14.07 -4.00
CA PRO A 75 4.87 -14.82 -4.29
C PRO A 75 5.20 -16.17 -4.93
N LYS A 76 4.50 -17.22 -4.50
CA LYS A 76 4.61 -18.55 -5.11
C LYS A 76 3.65 -18.63 -6.30
N PRO A 77 3.97 -19.42 -7.34
CA PRO A 77 2.98 -19.77 -8.35
C PRO A 77 1.77 -20.42 -7.68
N ASP A 78 0.58 -19.88 -7.93
CA ASP A 78 -0.69 -20.42 -7.44
C ASP A 78 -1.64 -20.70 -8.62
N ARG A 79 -2.81 -21.27 -8.31
CA ARG A 79 -3.91 -21.54 -9.24
C ARG A 79 -4.38 -20.29 -9.98
N TYR A 80 -4.34 -19.13 -9.34
CA TYR A 80 -4.76 -17.85 -9.92
C TYR A 80 -3.54 -17.10 -10.45
N GLN A 81 -3.40 -17.08 -11.78
CA GLN A 81 -2.21 -16.53 -12.44
C GLN A 81 -2.13 -15.01 -12.36
N ASP A 82 -3.28 -14.36 -12.18
CA ASP A 82 -3.50 -12.92 -12.05
C ASP A 82 -3.49 -12.45 -10.59
N GLU A 83 -3.03 -13.27 -9.65
CA GLU A 83 -2.93 -12.91 -8.24
C GLU A 83 -1.50 -13.09 -7.70
N ASP A 84 -1.13 -12.24 -6.74
CA ASP A 84 0.06 -12.42 -5.92
C ASP A 84 -0.28 -12.30 -4.43
N ASP A 85 0.17 -13.29 -3.67
CA ASP A 85 0.12 -13.30 -2.21
C ASP A 85 1.45 -12.81 -1.64
N PHE A 86 1.42 -11.63 -1.02
CA PHE A 86 2.56 -11.05 -0.33
C PHE A 86 2.42 -11.24 1.18
N GLN A 87 3.32 -12.04 1.75
CA GLN A 87 3.43 -12.26 3.18
C GLN A 87 4.76 -11.73 3.71
N SER A 88 4.74 -10.97 4.80
CA SER A 88 5.97 -10.55 5.48
C SER A 88 6.70 -11.78 6.06
N ALA A 89 8.01 -11.71 6.24
CA ALA A 89 8.80 -12.85 6.73
C ALA A 89 8.35 -13.36 8.12
N ASP A 90 7.85 -12.46 8.97
CA ASP A 90 7.28 -12.76 10.29
C ASP A 90 5.80 -13.21 10.24
N LYS A 91 5.20 -13.25 9.04
CA LYS A 91 3.78 -13.55 8.78
C LYS A 91 2.79 -12.59 9.42
N ALA A 92 3.25 -11.44 9.93
CA ALA A 92 2.38 -10.46 10.57
C ALA A 92 1.53 -9.67 9.57
N THR A 93 2.03 -9.47 8.34
CA THR A 93 1.30 -8.81 7.25
C THR A 93 0.98 -9.81 6.15
N PHE A 94 -0.27 -9.79 5.68
CA PHE A 94 -0.70 -10.54 4.51
C PHE A 94 -1.55 -9.66 3.60
N ILE A 95 -1.08 -9.48 2.36
CA ILE A 95 -1.75 -8.69 1.33
C ILE A 95 -1.84 -9.54 0.07
N ARG A 96 -3.05 -9.69 -0.47
CA ARG A 96 -3.27 -10.25 -1.81
C ARG A 96 -3.49 -9.13 -2.81
N VAL A 97 -2.92 -9.26 -3.99
CA VAL A 97 -3.07 -8.29 -5.07
C VAL A 97 -3.54 -9.00 -6.32
N ARG A 98 -4.62 -8.50 -6.94
CA ARG A 98 -5.08 -8.96 -8.25
C ARG A 98 -4.69 -7.97 -9.34
N TYR A 99 -4.38 -8.51 -10.51
CA TYR A 99 -3.90 -7.75 -11.66
C TYR A 99 -4.92 -7.73 -12.80
N ASP A 100 -5.00 -6.61 -13.52
CA ASP A 100 -5.78 -6.52 -14.74
C ASP A 100 -5.11 -7.27 -15.91
N ALA A 101 -5.80 -7.33 -17.06
CA ALA A 101 -5.28 -7.95 -18.29
C ALA A 101 -3.98 -7.29 -18.82
N GLY A 102 -3.62 -6.10 -18.33
CA GLY A 102 -2.37 -5.40 -18.63
C GLY A 102 -1.25 -5.67 -17.62
N ASP A 103 -1.42 -6.64 -16.71
CA ASP A 103 -0.49 -7.01 -15.63
C ASP A 103 -0.20 -5.84 -14.66
N LYS A 104 -1.25 -5.06 -14.36
CA LYS A 104 -1.21 -3.92 -13.44
C LYS A 104 -2.14 -4.11 -12.26
N VAL A 105 -1.74 -3.58 -11.10
CA VAL A 105 -2.51 -3.66 -9.85
C VAL A 105 -3.94 -3.12 -10.06
N GLN A 106 -4.92 -3.99 -9.88
CA GLN A 106 -6.34 -3.66 -10.00
C GLN A 106 -7.04 -3.67 -8.63
N ASP A 107 -6.79 -4.71 -7.84
CA ASP A 107 -7.38 -4.92 -6.52
C ASP A 107 -6.28 -5.17 -5.48
N ILE A 108 -6.52 -4.70 -4.26
CA ILE A 108 -5.65 -4.89 -3.10
C ILE A 108 -6.51 -5.40 -1.95
N GLU A 109 -6.27 -6.61 -1.50
CA GLU A 109 -6.92 -7.21 -0.34
C GLU A 109 -5.95 -7.21 0.84
N PHE A 110 -6.30 -6.45 1.88
CA PHE A 110 -5.54 -6.44 3.12
C PHE A 110 -6.16 -7.47 4.07
N LEU A 111 -5.44 -8.58 4.30
CA LEU A 111 -5.93 -9.79 4.98
C LEU A 111 -5.23 -10.02 6.34
N GLY A 112 -4.14 -9.32 6.61
CA GLY A 112 -3.35 -9.50 7.82
C GLY A 112 -2.45 -8.32 8.11
N GLY A 113 -2.31 -7.99 9.39
CA GLY A 113 -1.51 -6.85 9.88
C GLY A 113 -2.37 -5.68 10.33
N THR A 114 -1.77 -4.50 10.47
CA THR A 114 -2.47 -3.28 10.88
C THR A 114 -2.60 -2.32 9.71
N LEU A 115 -3.83 -1.95 9.38
CA LEU A 115 -4.18 -0.94 8.37
C LEU A 115 -4.93 0.19 9.05
N ALA A 116 -4.65 1.43 8.66
CA ALA A 116 -5.33 2.61 9.16
C ALA A 116 -5.67 3.62 8.05
N TYR A 117 -6.63 4.48 8.32
CA TYR A 117 -6.95 5.65 7.50
C TYR A 117 -7.00 6.88 8.39
N GLN A 118 -6.15 7.89 8.09
CA GLN A 118 -6.04 9.11 8.90
C GLN A 118 -5.87 8.85 10.40
N GLY A 119 -5.12 7.80 10.76
CA GLY A 119 -4.90 7.37 12.14
C GLY A 119 -6.04 6.58 12.78
N ALA A 120 -7.17 6.37 12.09
CA ALA A 120 -8.22 5.45 12.53
C ALA A 120 -7.91 4.02 12.06
N PRO A 121 -7.89 3.02 12.94
CA PRO A 121 -7.63 1.64 12.54
C PRO A 121 -8.78 1.09 11.68
N LEU A 122 -8.43 0.33 10.65
CA LEU A 122 -9.34 -0.38 9.75
C LEU A 122 -9.14 -1.90 9.80
N HIS A 123 -7.96 -2.36 10.18
CA HIS A 123 -7.62 -3.78 10.37
C HIS A 123 -6.57 -3.93 11.47
N GLY A 124 -6.44 -5.13 12.04
CA GLY A 124 -5.39 -5.45 13.02
C GLY A 124 -5.86 -5.32 14.47
N GLY A 125 -7.01 -5.93 14.78
CA GLY A 125 -7.60 -5.94 16.12
C GLY A 125 -8.67 -4.87 16.36
N THR A 126 -9.05 -4.10 15.34
CA THR A 126 -10.23 -3.23 15.40
C THR A 126 -11.51 -4.04 15.17
N THR A 127 -12.60 -3.56 15.73
CA THR A 127 -13.95 -4.09 15.52
C THR A 127 -14.73 -3.26 14.49
N PHE A 128 -15.77 -3.85 13.91
CA PHE A 128 -16.63 -3.13 13.00
C PHE A 128 -17.45 -2.02 13.65
N ALA A 129 -17.81 -2.19 14.93
CA ALA A 129 -18.47 -1.14 15.72
C ALA A 129 -17.59 0.11 15.84
N GLU A 130 -16.28 -0.06 16.05
CA GLU A 130 -15.31 1.05 16.10
C GLU A 130 -15.16 1.73 14.74
N VAL A 131 -15.06 0.96 13.65
CA VAL A 131 -15.02 1.48 12.27
C VAL A 131 -16.28 2.31 12.00
N LYS A 132 -17.48 1.77 12.24
CA LYS A 132 -18.76 2.48 12.08
C LYS A 132 -18.80 3.80 12.86
N LYS A 133 -18.37 3.78 14.12
CA LYS A 133 -18.31 5.00 14.95
C LYS A 133 -17.39 6.06 14.34
N ARG A 134 -16.21 5.66 13.86
CA ARG A 134 -15.24 6.57 13.24
C ARG A 134 -15.74 7.11 11.90
N PHE A 135 -16.33 6.26 11.07
CA PHE A 135 -16.85 6.64 9.76
C PHE A 135 -18.01 7.62 9.90
N LYS A 136 -18.92 7.37 10.83
CA LYS A 136 -19.99 8.30 11.18
C LYS A 136 -19.44 9.67 11.62
N ALA A 137 -18.40 9.70 12.45
CA ALA A 137 -17.77 10.95 12.89
C ALA A 137 -17.09 11.70 11.72
N ALA A 138 -16.51 10.96 10.77
CA ALA A 138 -15.89 11.49 9.56
C ALA A 138 -16.89 11.79 8.42
N LYS A 139 -18.19 11.57 8.63
CA LYS A 139 -19.25 11.69 7.61
C LYS A 139 -19.03 10.79 6.38
N LEU A 140 -18.39 9.65 6.58
CA LEU A 140 -18.24 8.59 5.59
C LEU A 140 -19.43 7.62 5.67
N GLN A 141 -19.90 7.15 4.53
CA GLN A 141 -21.02 6.23 4.46
C GLN A 141 -20.55 4.78 4.31
N LEU A 142 -21.21 3.88 5.03
CA LEU A 142 -21.15 2.45 4.77
C LEU A 142 -22.48 2.04 4.14
N ARG A 143 -22.42 1.25 3.07
CA ARG A 143 -23.58 0.66 2.39
C ARG A 143 -23.36 -0.82 2.17
N ASP A 144 -24.44 -1.55 1.93
CA ASP A 144 -24.32 -2.95 1.52
C ASP A 144 -23.50 -3.05 0.24
N THR A 145 -22.68 -4.10 0.16
CA THR A 145 -21.80 -4.24 -1.00
C THR A 145 -22.58 -4.39 -2.29
N GLN A 146 -22.14 -3.70 -3.33
CA GLN A 146 -22.70 -3.82 -4.68
C GLN A 146 -21.80 -4.65 -5.62
N TRP A 147 -20.66 -5.11 -5.10
CA TRP A 147 -19.54 -5.62 -5.91
C TRP A 147 -19.06 -6.99 -5.44
N LEU A 148 -19.07 -7.21 -4.12
CA LEU A 148 -18.63 -8.45 -3.50
C LEU A 148 -19.84 -9.22 -2.95
N GLY A 149 -19.62 -10.48 -2.57
CA GLY A 149 -20.67 -11.27 -1.91
C GLY A 149 -20.97 -10.78 -0.50
N ASP A 150 -19.93 -10.31 0.19
CA ASP A 150 -19.95 -10.05 1.64
C ASP A 150 -19.39 -8.66 2.00
N GLY A 151 -19.68 -8.23 3.23
CA GLY A 151 -19.19 -6.96 3.79
C GLY A 151 -19.96 -5.72 3.37
N GLN A 152 -19.40 -4.55 3.69
CA GLN A 152 -19.97 -3.24 3.42
C GLN A 152 -18.99 -2.34 2.67
N ASP A 153 -19.49 -1.63 1.66
CA ASP A 153 -18.71 -0.68 0.87
C ASP A 153 -18.68 0.69 1.55
N CYS A 154 -17.52 1.36 1.49
CA CYS A 154 -17.38 2.80 1.72
C CYS A 154 -16.92 3.47 0.41
N PRO A 155 -17.85 3.97 -0.43
CA PRO A 155 -17.55 4.50 -1.75
C PRO A 155 -16.60 5.70 -1.72
N GLU A 156 -16.68 6.54 -0.70
CA GLU A 156 -15.82 7.72 -0.56
C GLU A 156 -14.35 7.33 -0.45
N LEU A 157 -14.06 6.23 0.23
CA LEU A 157 -12.71 5.68 0.37
C LEU A 157 -12.32 4.73 -0.77
N GLY A 158 -13.30 4.19 -1.49
CA GLY A 158 -13.09 3.15 -2.49
C GLY A 158 -12.67 1.83 -1.85
N ILE A 159 -13.33 1.45 -0.75
CA ILE A 159 -13.05 0.20 -0.03
C ILE A 159 -14.32 -0.62 0.23
N ASN A 160 -14.14 -1.92 0.44
CA ASN A 160 -15.09 -2.82 1.06
C ASN A 160 -14.46 -3.37 2.34
N ILE A 161 -15.24 -3.50 3.40
CA ILE A 161 -14.83 -4.03 4.70
C ILE A 161 -15.77 -5.17 5.05
N ALA A 162 -15.22 -6.35 5.34
CA ALA A 162 -15.99 -7.45 5.91
C ALA A 162 -15.45 -7.84 7.28
N THR A 163 -16.38 -8.28 8.12
CA THR A 163 -16.12 -8.90 9.41
C THR A 163 -15.93 -10.40 9.25
N ARG A 164 -15.49 -11.06 10.33
CA ARG A 164 -15.43 -12.53 10.38
C ARG A 164 -16.83 -13.14 10.26
N GLU A 165 -17.84 -12.52 10.86
CA GLU A 165 -19.25 -12.95 10.76
C GLU A 165 -19.78 -12.87 9.33
N ASP A 166 -19.41 -11.83 8.56
CA ASP A 166 -19.84 -11.69 7.17
C ASP A 166 -19.39 -12.88 6.29
N VAL A 167 -18.32 -13.58 6.69
CA VAL A 167 -17.70 -14.67 5.92
C VAL A 167 -17.92 -16.05 6.54
N GLY A 168 -18.83 -16.13 7.52
CA GLY A 168 -19.17 -17.38 8.23
C GLY A 168 -18.20 -17.78 9.35
N GLY A 169 -17.35 -16.87 9.81
CA GLY A 169 -16.54 -17.00 11.03
C GLY A 169 -17.21 -16.36 12.25
N ASP A 170 -16.50 -16.35 13.38
CA ASP A 170 -17.00 -15.81 14.65
C ASP A 170 -16.40 -14.43 14.99
N GLY A 171 -17.27 -13.49 15.37
CA GLY A 171 -16.93 -12.20 15.95
C GLY A 171 -16.92 -11.01 14.98
N ASP A 172 -16.91 -9.81 15.55
CA ASP A 172 -17.02 -8.54 14.82
C ASP A 172 -15.67 -7.93 14.41
N GLY A 173 -14.59 -8.70 14.53
CA GLY A 173 -13.28 -8.34 14.02
C GLY A 173 -13.30 -8.23 12.50
N ILE A 174 -12.51 -7.31 11.96
CA ILE A 174 -12.39 -7.14 10.51
C ILE A 174 -11.58 -8.31 9.94
N GLU A 175 -12.16 -9.03 8.98
CA GLU A 175 -11.53 -10.12 8.24
C GLU A 175 -10.72 -9.58 7.06
N TRP A 176 -11.27 -8.61 6.32
CA TRP A 176 -10.55 -7.97 5.22
C TRP A 176 -10.93 -6.50 5.04
N VAL A 177 -9.99 -5.79 4.41
CA VAL A 177 -10.25 -4.51 3.75
C VAL A 177 -9.80 -4.62 2.31
N ILE A 178 -10.74 -4.52 1.38
CA ILE A 178 -10.48 -4.64 -0.06
C ILE A 178 -10.58 -3.26 -0.68
N LEU A 179 -9.57 -2.89 -1.46
CA LEU A 179 -9.57 -1.72 -2.31
C LEU A 179 -9.63 -2.19 -3.76
N SER A 180 -10.42 -1.51 -4.59
CA SER A 180 -10.42 -1.77 -6.04
C SER A 180 -10.37 -0.46 -6.83
N SER A 181 -9.55 -0.45 -7.87
CA SER A 181 -9.53 0.63 -8.87
C SER A 181 -10.85 0.75 -9.64
N THR A 182 -11.70 -0.28 -9.57
CA THR A 182 -12.97 -0.31 -10.28
C THR A 182 -14.13 0.23 -9.46
N PHE A 183 -14.03 0.33 -8.13
CA PHE A 183 -15.12 0.81 -7.26
C PHE A 183 -15.61 2.20 -7.66
N LYS A 184 -16.91 2.30 -7.97
CA LYS A 184 -17.58 3.55 -8.34
C LYS A 184 -18.29 4.15 -7.14
#